data_AF-A0A4R8AZI1-F1
#
_entry.id   AF-A0A4R8AZI1-F1
#
_cell.length_a   1.000
_cell.length_b   1.000
_cell.length_c   1.000
_cell.angle_alpha   90.00
_cell.angle_beta   90.00
_cell.angle_gamma   90.00
#
_symmetry.space_group_name_H-M   'P 1'
#
loop_
_entity.id
_entity.type
_entity.pdbx_description
1 polymer ?
#
loop_
_entity_poly.entity_id
_entity_poly.type
_entity_poly.pdbx_seq_one_letter_code
_entity_poly.pdbx_strand_id
1 'polypeptide(L)'
;MNIGIITYREYEVKNIGLNWNFNLSELLHIMLNNKDFVRFEIFDRNNKLLLSTYYPHVKQKIVYIKVAKIEKEKEITGITSDAFRKPLTIYRIKVRWKVNGRRFRTKKEAREYVYWENRRVTMKIESFVDRR
;
A
#
# COMPACT_ATOMS: atom_id res chain seq x y z
N MET A 1 22.91 -8.55 9.47
CA MET A 1 21.83 -9.16 8.65
C MET A 1 20.56 -9.35 9.45
N ASN A 2 19.55 -8.58 9.06
CA ASN A 2 18.16 -8.69 9.53
C ASN A 2 17.42 -9.74 8.69
N ILE A 3 16.28 -10.21 9.20
CA ILE A 3 15.46 -11.23 8.54
C ILE A 3 14.09 -10.65 8.23
N GLY A 4 13.64 -10.82 6.99
CA GLY A 4 12.28 -10.53 6.55
C GLY A 4 11.36 -11.74 6.68
N ILE A 5 10.10 -11.48 7.03
CA ILE A 5 9.00 -12.45 6.96
C ILE A 5 7.87 -11.83 6.14
N ILE A 6 7.40 -12.54 5.12
CA ILE A 6 6.18 -12.19 4.38
C ILE A 6 5.09 -13.18 4.79
N THR A 7 4.01 -12.66 5.35
CA THR A 7 2.81 -13.44 5.69
C THR A 7 1.79 -13.27 4.58
N TYR A 8 1.36 -14.40 4.03
CA TYR A 8 0.19 -14.51 3.17
C TYR A 8 -0.99 -15.08 3.98
N ARG A 9 -2.17 -15.13 3.38
CA ARG A 9 -3.37 -15.66 4.05
C ARG A 9 -3.22 -17.11 4.51
N GLU A 10 -2.54 -17.93 3.70
CA GLU A 10 -2.48 -19.38 3.92
C GLU A 10 -1.10 -19.86 4.39
N TYR A 11 -0.04 -19.07 4.18
CA TYR A 11 1.33 -19.47 4.48
C TYR A 11 2.24 -18.28 4.78
N GLU A 12 3.42 -18.58 5.31
CA GLU A 12 4.46 -17.60 5.61
C GLU A 12 5.75 -17.94 4.89
N VAL A 13 6.37 -16.95 4.26
CA VAL A 13 7.73 -17.05 3.74
C VAL A 13 8.66 -16.45 4.79
N LYS A 14 9.43 -17.32 5.46
CA LYS A 14 10.37 -16.96 6.53
C LYS A 14 11.80 -16.90 6.00
N ASN A 15 12.70 -16.36 6.81
CA ASN A 15 14.14 -16.34 6.54
C ASN A 15 14.54 -15.58 5.26
N ILE A 16 13.78 -14.55 4.88
CA ILE A 16 14.13 -13.71 3.75
C ILE A 16 15.33 -12.85 4.14
N GLY A 17 16.51 -13.16 3.58
CA GLY A 17 17.73 -12.42 3.86
C GLY A 17 17.64 -10.98 3.36
N LEU A 18 17.73 -10.01 4.28
CA LEU A 18 17.79 -8.59 3.92
C LEU A 18 19.24 -8.17 3.66
N ASN A 19 19.77 -8.59 2.51
CA ASN A 19 21.12 -8.28 2.03
C ASN A 19 21.06 -7.63 0.63
N TRP A 20 22.21 -7.44 -0.01
CA TRP A 20 22.32 -6.83 -1.34
C TRP A 20 21.49 -7.52 -2.45
N ASN A 21 21.15 -8.81 -2.30
CA ASN A 21 20.28 -9.54 -3.24
C ASN A 21 18.78 -9.29 -3.01
N PHE A 22 18.42 -8.55 -1.96
CA PHE A 22 17.02 -8.33 -1.62
C PHE A 22 16.32 -7.44 -2.65
N ASN A 23 15.33 -8.00 -3.35
CA ASN A 23 14.59 -7.30 -4.39
C ASN A 23 13.44 -6.46 -3.81
N LEU A 24 13.74 -5.19 -3.50
CA LEU A 24 12.74 -4.23 -3.01
C LEU A 24 11.60 -3.98 -4.00
N SER A 25 11.87 -4.02 -5.30
CA SER A 25 10.86 -3.79 -6.34
C SER A 25 9.83 -4.91 -6.37
N GLU A 26 10.28 -6.15 -6.20
CA GLU A 26 9.41 -7.32 -6.11
C GLU A 26 8.58 -7.30 -4.82
N LEU A 27 9.18 -6.96 -3.68
CA LEU A 27 8.43 -6.77 -2.43
C LEU A 27 7.31 -5.74 -2.61
N LEU A 28 7.61 -4.57 -3.17
CA LEU A 28 6.59 -3.54 -3.43
C LEU A 28 5.48 -4.05 -4.37
N HIS A 29 5.85 -4.81 -5.39
CA HIS A 29 4.88 -5.41 -6.30
C HIS A 29 3.93 -6.38 -5.57
N ILE A 30 4.47 -7.25 -4.71
CA ILE A 30 3.70 -8.17 -3.87
C ILE A 30 2.74 -7.37 -2.98
N MET A 31 3.25 -6.38 -2.25
CA MET A 31 2.44 -5.58 -1.31
C MET A 31 1.29 -4.81 -1.99
N LEU A 32 1.46 -4.38 -3.23
CA LEU A 32 0.46 -3.59 -3.96
C LEU A 32 -0.60 -4.45 -4.65
N ASN A 33 -0.17 -5.57 -5.23
CA ASN A 33 -0.93 -6.31 -6.24
C ASN A 33 -1.37 -7.70 -5.78
N ASN A 34 -0.68 -8.31 -4.82
CA ASN A 34 -1.06 -9.62 -4.32
C ASN A 34 -2.22 -9.49 -3.31
N LYS A 35 -3.33 -10.18 -3.58
CA LYS A 35 -4.54 -10.15 -2.74
C LYS A 35 -4.40 -10.97 -1.46
N ASP A 36 -3.52 -11.96 -1.49
CA ASP A 36 -3.27 -12.86 -0.37
C ASP A 36 -2.17 -12.34 0.53
N PHE A 37 -1.48 -11.26 0.16
CA PHE A 37 -0.54 -10.57 1.03
C PHE A 37 -1.26 -10.02 2.27
N VAL A 38 -0.73 -10.33 3.45
CA VAL A 38 -1.27 -9.86 4.74
C VAL A 38 -0.33 -8.83 5.36
N ARG A 39 0.94 -9.20 5.54
CA ARG A 39 1.94 -8.30 6.14
C ARG A 39 3.37 -8.69 5.78
N PHE A 40 4.26 -7.72 5.91
CA PHE A 40 5.70 -7.88 5.85
C PHE A 40 6.32 -7.32 7.11
N GLU A 41 7.26 -8.07 7.68
CA GLU A 41 7.88 -7.79 8.96
C GLU A 41 9.40 -8.00 8.88
N ILE A 42 10.15 -7.17 9.60
CA ILE A 42 11.60 -7.24 9.68
C ILE A 42 12.01 -7.45 11.12
N PHE A 43 12.86 -8.45 11.35
CA PHE A 43 13.39 -8.81 12.65
C PHE A 43 14.91 -8.62 12.69
N ASP A 44 15.42 -8.22 13.84
CA ASP A 44 16.86 -8.28 14.12
C ASP A 44 17.33 -9.72 14.40
N ARG A 45 18.63 -9.88 14.66
CA ARG A 45 19.24 -11.18 14.99
C ARG A 45 18.75 -11.79 16.30
N ASN A 46 18.14 -10.99 17.18
CA ASN A 46 17.61 -11.39 18.47
C ASN A 46 16.09 -11.62 18.42
N ASN A 47 15.51 -11.77 17.22
CA ASN A 47 14.06 -11.88 16.98
C ASN A 47 13.25 -10.68 17.48
N LYS A 48 13.86 -9.50 17.60
CA LYS A 48 13.14 -8.26 17.91
C LYS A 48 12.56 -7.68 16.62
N LEU A 49 11.26 -7.41 16.64
CA LEU A 49 10.56 -6.75 15.54
C LEU A 49 11.04 -5.29 15.39
N LEU A 50 11.56 -4.96 14.21
CA LEU A 50 12.09 -3.62 13.86
C LEU A 50 11.09 -2.82 13.02
N LEU A 51 10.44 -3.49 12.07
CA LEU A 51 9.52 -2.89 11.12
C LEU A 51 8.35 -3.84 10.84
N SER A 52 7.14 -3.31 10.73
CA SER A 52 5.95 -4.06 10.33
C SER A 52 5.05 -3.21 9.43
N THR A 53 4.42 -3.86 8.45
CA THR A 53 3.36 -3.24 7.65
C THR A 53 1.99 -3.39 8.29
N TYR A 54 1.91 -4.03 9.46
CA TYR A 54 0.66 -4.31 10.18
C TYR A 54 0.58 -3.51 11.48
N TYR A 55 -0.46 -2.67 11.58
CA TYR A 55 -0.62 -1.64 12.61
C TYR A 55 -0.85 -2.15 14.06
N PRO A 56 -1.44 -3.32 14.34
CA PRO A 56 -1.74 -3.73 15.73
C PRO A 56 -0.54 -3.90 16.64
N HIS A 57 0.68 -4.00 16.10
CA HIS A 57 1.91 -4.18 16.89
C HIS A 57 2.58 -2.86 17.33
N VAL A 58 1.98 -1.70 17.05
CA VAL A 58 2.57 -0.36 17.28
C VAL A 58 2.68 0.04 18.77
N LYS A 59 2.29 -0.83 19.72
CA LYS A 59 2.52 -0.59 21.16
C LYS A 59 4.01 -0.59 21.57
N GLN A 60 4.89 -1.10 20.72
CA GLN A 60 6.35 -1.07 20.93
C GLN A 60 6.99 -0.05 19.96
N LYS A 61 8.23 0.39 20.23
CA LYS A 61 9.04 1.33 19.41
C LYS A 61 9.40 0.77 18.01
N ILE A 62 8.40 0.30 17.27
CA ILE A 62 8.50 -0.41 16.00
C ILE A 62 8.14 0.56 14.88
N VAL A 63 8.88 0.51 13.78
CA VAL A 63 8.57 1.32 12.61
C VAL A 63 7.37 0.72 11.88
N TYR A 64 6.25 1.45 11.87
CA TYR A 64 5.11 1.11 11.02
C TYR A 64 5.27 1.74 9.64
N ILE A 65 5.08 0.94 8.59
CA ILE A 65 5.03 1.42 7.21
C ILE A 65 3.73 1.01 6.53
N LYS A 66 3.19 1.90 5.70
CA LYS A 66 2.01 1.63 4.90
C LYS A 66 2.28 2.04 3.46
N VAL A 67 2.11 1.10 2.54
CA VAL A 67 2.21 1.37 1.11
C VAL A 67 0.95 2.11 0.64
N ALA A 68 1.15 3.11 -0.20
CA ALA A 68 0.08 3.93 -0.75
C ALA A 68 -0.56 3.23 -1.97
N LYS A 69 -1.89 3.13 -1.95
CA LYS A 69 -2.71 2.57 -3.03
C LYS A 69 -3.74 3.60 -3.50
N ILE A 70 -3.96 3.65 -4.81
CA ILE A 70 -4.98 4.51 -5.41
C ILE A 70 -6.33 3.79 -5.39
N GLU A 71 -7.30 4.42 -4.76
CA GLU A 71 -8.70 4.02 -4.75
C GLU A 71 -9.51 4.98 -5.61
N LYS A 72 -10.42 4.45 -6.43
CA LYS A 72 -11.34 5.27 -7.24
C LYS A 72 -12.65 5.44 -6.48
N GLU A 73 -12.96 6.66 -6.07
CA GLU A 73 -14.21 7.04 -5.42
C GLU A 73 -15.15 7.60 -6.50
N LYS A 74 -16.33 7.00 -6.68
CA LYS A 74 -17.38 7.52 -7.55
C LYS A 74 -18.50 8.07 -6.68
N GLU A 75 -18.83 9.34 -6.87
CA GLU A 75 -19.89 10.05 -6.15
C GLU A 75 -20.99 10.40 -7.15
N ILE A 76 -22.24 9.98 -6.90
CA ILE A 76 -23.38 10.44 -7.70
C ILE A 76 -23.75 11.83 -7.19
N THR A 77 -23.55 12.83 -8.04
CA THR A 77 -23.74 14.26 -7.72
C THR A 77 -25.07 14.82 -8.19
N GLY A 78 -25.85 14.04 -8.93
CA GLY A 78 -27.18 14.43 -9.38
C GLY A 78 -27.79 13.40 -10.30
N ILE A 79 -29.12 13.44 -10.38
CA ILE A 79 -29.92 12.61 -11.28
C ILE A 79 -30.76 13.58 -12.10
N THR A 80 -30.72 13.43 -13.42
CA THR A 80 -31.59 14.18 -14.33
C THR A 80 -32.56 13.18 -14.95
N SER A 81 -33.86 13.39 -14.76
CA SER A 81 -34.93 12.56 -15.32
C SER A 81 -35.76 13.40 -16.29
N ASP A 82 -35.84 12.97 -17.55
CA ASP A 82 -36.81 13.50 -18.51
C ASP A 82 -38.06 12.63 -18.47
N ALA A 83 -39.20 13.20 -18.10
CA ALA A 83 -40.46 12.49 -17.94
C ALA A 83 -41.23 12.31 -19.28
N PHE A 84 -40.83 13.01 -20.35
CA PHE A 84 -41.60 13.10 -21.60
C PHE A 84 -41.01 12.30 -22.77
N ARG A 85 -39.79 11.76 -22.63
CA ARG A 85 -39.20 10.74 -23.50
C ARG A 85 -38.80 9.56 -22.62
N LYS A 86 -39.08 8.32 -23.05
CA LYS A 86 -38.70 7.04 -22.39
C LYS A 86 -37.61 7.20 -21.31
N PRO A 87 -37.81 6.70 -20.07
CA PRO A 87 -37.06 7.16 -18.90
C PRO A 87 -35.56 6.99 -19.10
N LEU A 88 -34.88 8.09 -19.40
CA LEU A 88 -33.43 8.18 -19.52
C LEU A 88 -32.92 8.84 -18.25
N THR A 89 -32.63 8.02 -17.25
CA THR A 89 -32.02 8.48 -16.00
C THR A 89 -30.54 8.79 -16.24
N ILE A 90 -30.19 10.07 -16.37
CA ILE A 90 -28.80 10.49 -16.54
C ILE A 90 -28.19 10.78 -15.17
N TYR A 91 -27.26 9.93 -14.73
CA TYR A 91 -26.48 10.12 -13.52
C TYR A 91 -25.30 11.07 -13.77
N ARG A 92 -25.22 12.16 -13.01
CA ARG A 92 -24.01 13.00 -12.96
C ARG A 92 -23.03 12.37 -11.98
N ILE A 93 -21.95 11.77 -12.48
CA ILE A 93 -20.94 11.08 -11.66
C ILE A 93 -19.70 11.96 -11.51
N LYS A 94 -19.33 12.28 -10.28
CA LYS A 94 -18.04 12.88 -9.95
C LYS A 94 -17.07 11.78 -9.57
N VAL A 95 -15.93 11.72 -10.25
CA VAL A 95 -14.84 10.79 -9.95
C VAL A 95 -13.81 11.52 -9.10
N ARG A 96 -13.47 10.94 -7.95
CA ARG A 96 -12.33 11.36 -7.13
C ARG A 96 -11.35 10.20 -6.97
N TRP A 97 -10.09 10.52 -6.75
CA TRP A 97 -9.05 9.53 -6.49
C TRP A 97 -8.60 9.68 -5.04
N LYS A 98 -8.62 8.59 -4.28
CA LYS A 98 -8.26 8.58 -2.87
C LYS A 98 -6.97 7.79 -2.67
N VAL A 99 -6.07 8.32 -1.84
CA VAL A 99 -4.82 7.65 -1.45
C VAL A 99 -4.60 7.92 0.03
N ASN A 100 -4.54 6.88 0.87
CA ASN A 100 -4.27 7.01 2.31
C ASN A 100 -5.11 8.10 3.01
N GLY A 101 -6.39 8.26 2.64
CA GLY A 101 -7.28 9.26 3.21
C GLY A 101 -7.28 10.63 2.50
N ARG A 102 -6.27 10.94 1.69
CA ARG A 102 -6.24 12.16 0.86
C ARG A 102 -7.04 11.98 -0.42
N ARG A 103 -7.70 13.04 -0.88
CA ARG A 103 -8.50 13.06 -2.12
C ARG A 103 -7.83 13.95 -3.17
N PHE A 104 -7.79 13.46 -4.40
CA PHE A 104 -7.21 14.11 -5.58
C PHE A 104 -8.28 14.28 -6.65
N ARG A 105 -8.17 15.37 -7.41
CA ARG A 105 -9.10 15.68 -8.50
C ARG A 105 -8.78 14.84 -9.73
N THR A 106 -7.49 14.66 -10.03
CA THR A 106 -7.04 13.91 -11.20
C THR A 106 -6.33 12.61 -10.83
N LYS A 107 -6.33 11.66 -11.77
CA LYS A 107 -5.57 10.40 -11.63
C LYS A 107 -4.06 10.65 -11.61
N LYS A 108 -3.60 11.69 -12.33
CA LYS A 108 -2.18 12.05 -12.44
C LYS A 108 -1.62 12.49 -11.09
N GLU A 109 -2.28 13.42 -10.42
CA GLU A 109 -1.88 13.90 -9.08
C GLU A 109 -1.84 12.74 -8.07
N ALA A 110 -2.85 11.85 -8.09
CA ALA A 110 -2.88 10.67 -7.23
C ALA A 110 -1.71 9.72 -7.49
N ARG A 111 -1.31 9.53 -8.76
CA ARG A 111 -0.17 8.70 -9.16
C ARG A 111 1.16 9.29 -8.70
N GLU A 112 1.37 10.58 -8.90
CA GLU A 112 2.58 11.27 -8.43
C GLU A 112 2.69 11.18 -6.91
N TYR A 113 1.59 11.39 -6.19
CA TYR A 113 1.55 11.23 -4.74
C TYR A 113 1.90 9.80 -4.31
N VAL A 114 1.29 8.77 -4.92
CA VAL A 114 1.62 7.36 -4.62
C VAL A 114 3.08 7.04 -4.89
N TYR A 115 3.64 7.54 -5.99
CA TYR A 115 5.05 7.32 -6.32
C TYR A 115 5.96 7.84 -5.21
N TRP A 116 5.75 9.07 -4.74
CA TRP A 116 6.58 9.67 -3.69
C TRP A 116 6.41 8.98 -2.34
N GLU A 117 5.18 8.63 -1.96
CA GLU A 117 4.92 7.92 -0.70
C GLU A 117 5.55 6.52 -0.72
N ASN A 118 5.39 5.76 -1.80
CA ASN A 118 5.98 4.43 -1.91
C ASN A 118 7.51 4.52 -1.96
N ARG A 119 8.08 5.51 -2.66
CA ARG A 119 9.53 5.74 -2.65
C ARG A 119 10.07 5.99 -1.24
N ARG A 120 9.36 6.76 -0.41
CA ARG A 120 9.73 6.98 1.00
C ARG A 120 9.68 5.69 1.81
N VAL A 121 8.64 4.87 1.61
CA VAL A 121 8.53 3.56 2.25
C VAL A 121 9.69 2.65 1.84
N THR A 122 10.02 2.59 0.54
CA THR A 122 11.15 1.81 0.03
C THR A 122 12.46 2.23 0.68
N MET A 123 12.77 3.53 0.72
CA MET A 123 13.98 4.05 1.37
C MET A 123 14.02 3.68 2.87
N LYS A 124 12.86 3.60 3.53
CA LYS A 124 12.81 3.17 4.93
C LYS A 124 13.14 1.69 5.08
N ILE A 125 12.60 0.82 4.22
CA ILE A 125 12.92 -0.63 4.22
C ILE A 125 14.41 -0.83 3.86
N GLU A 126 14.90 -0.09 2.87
CA GLU A 126 16.27 -0.11 2.39
C GLU A 126 17.29 0.19 3.49
N SER A 127 16.95 1.07 4.45
CA SER A 127 17.79 1.33 5.63
C SER A 127 18.02 0.13 6.55
N PHE A 128 17.22 -0.93 6.42
CA PHE A 128 17.37 -2.19 7.15
C PHE A 128 18.09 -3.28 6.34
N VAL A 129 18.40 -3.03 5.06
CA VAL A 129 19.09 -3.96 4.17
C VAL A 129 20.60 -3.83 4.36
N ASP A 130 21.26 -4.95 4.60
CA ASP A 130 22.70 -5.02 4.78
C ASP A 130 23.40 -4.87 3.41
N ARG A 131 23.96 -3.69 3.15
CA ARG A 131 24.60 -3.30 1.87
C ARG A 131 26.11 -3.12 1.97
N ARG A 132 26.78 -3.97 2.74
CA ARG A 132 28.25 -4.00 2.82
C ARG A 132 28.91 -3.76 1.46
#